data_AF-A0A6A5SH37-F1
#
_entry.id   AF-A0A6A5SH37-F1
#
_cell.length_a   1.000
_cell.length_b   1.000
_cell.length_c   1.000
_cell.angle_alpha   90.00
_cell.angle_beta   90.00
_cell.angle_gamma   90.00
#
_symmetry.space_group_name_H-M   'P 1'
#
loop_
_entity.id
_entity.type
_entity.pdbx_description
1 polymer ?
#
loop_
_entity_poly.entity_id
_entity_poly.type
_entity_poly.pdbx_seq_one_letter_code
_entity_poly.pdbx_strand_id
1 'polypeptide(L)' 'MFTNLLIFVALLGFTAAASIPSTPGECEPGAYRCDPSLTSIEACDLQGWHLAASCHSASCVMNVLDGVPRCHDH' A
#
# COMPACT_ATOMS: atom_id res chain seq x y z
N MET A 1 -2.82 52.48 3.18
CA MET A 1 -1.38 52.19 3.41
C MET A 1 -1.27 51.46 4.74
N PHE A 2 -0.73 50.24 4.68
CA PHE A 2 -0.23 49.36 5.75
C PHE A 2 -1.24 48.78 6.77
N THR A 3 -1.70 47.54 6.59
CA THR A 3 -0.99 46.26 6.86
C THR A 3 -0.91 45.94 8.35
N ASN A 4 -1.85 45.12 8.82
CA ASN A 4 -1.68 44.24 9.98
C ASN A 4 -2.50 42.97 9.70
N LEU A 5 -1.96 42.12 8.82
CA LEU A 5 -1.17 40.95 9.21
C LEU A 5 -2.00 39.97 10.07
N LEU A 6 -3.20 39.65 9.59
CA LEU A 6 -3.92 38.45 9.98
C LEU A 6 -3.07 37.24 9.57
N ILE A 7 -2.32 36.74 10.54
CA ILE A 7 -2.33 35.36 11.04
C ILE A 7 -2.94 34.35 10.04
N PHE A 8 -2.22 33.23 9.82
CA PHE A 8 -2.59 32.00 9.10
C PHE A 8 -1.80 31.66 7.83
N VAL A 9 -0.47 31.68 7.90
CA VAL A 9 0.40 30.97 6.93
C VAL A 9 1.63 30.50 7.73
N ALA A 10 2.04 29.24 7.83
CA ALA A 10 1.66 28.00 7.16
C ALA A 10 1.88 26.84 8.15
N LEU A 11 0.86 26.01 8.33
CA LEU A 11 1.05 24.63 8.76
C LEU A 11 1.71 23.90 7.57
N LEU A 12 3.03 23.77 7.60
CA LEU A 12 3.75 22.83 6.76
C LEU A 12 3.45 21.41 7.27
N GLY A 13 2.26 20.92 6.95
CA GLY A 13 1.96 19.51 7.01
C GLY A 13 2.71 18.81 5.89
N PHE A 14 3.85 18.20 6.22
CA PHE A 14 4.42 17.15 5.38
C PHE A 14 3.45 15.97 5.41
N THR A 15 2.46 15.96 4.53
CA THR A 15 1.78 14.72 4.20
C THR A 15 2.78 13.89 3.40
N ALA A 16 3.46 12.96 4.07
CA ALA A 16 4.07 11.85 3.35
C ALA A 16 2.92 11.18 2.58
N ALA A 17 2.88 11.39 1.26
CA ALA A 17 2.12 10.54 0.38
C ALA A 17 2.83 9.18 0.42
N ALA A 18 2.53 8.38 1.45
CA ALA A 18 2.57 6.95 1.26
C ALA A 18 1.63 6.74 0.07
N SER A 19 2.19 6.38 -1.08
CA SER A 19 1.43 5.93 -2.22
C SER A 19 0.67 4.69 -1.79
N ILE A 20 -0.52 4.88 -1.21
CA ILE A 20 -1.51 3.85 -1.00
C ILE A 20 -1.95 3.51 -2.41
N PRO A 21 -1.63 2.32 -2.94
CA PRO A 21 -2.00 1.98 -4.30
C PRO A 21 -3.51 2.18 -4.47
N SER A 22 -3.77 2.91 -5.54
CA SER A 22 -5.00 3.34 -6.15
C SER A 22 -6.12 2.32 -6.06
N THR A 23 -7.35 2.82 -5.91
CA THR A 23 -8.61 2.24 -6.42
C THR A 23 -8.69 0.70 -6.48
N PRO A 24 -9.61 0.03 -5.75
CA PRO A 24 -9.81 -1.41 -5.90
C PRO A 24 -10.11 -1.77 -7.37
N GLY A 25 -9.10 -2.31 -8.06
CA GLY A 25 -9.14 -2.64 -9.49
C GLY A 25 -7.91 -2.20 -10.28
N GLU A 26 -7.21 -1.13 -9.88
CA GLU A 26 -6.05 -0.62 -10.61
C GLU A 26 -4.76 -0.96 -9.86
N CYS A 27 -3.92 -1.78 -10.47
CA CYS A 27 -2.63 -2.16 -9.93
C CYS A 27 -1.57 -2.16 -11.02
N GLU A 28 -0.31 -2.02 -10.60
CA GLU A 28 0.80 -2.10 -11.53
C GLU A 28 1.10 -3.56 -11.87
N PRO A 29 1.03 -3.98 -13.15
CA PRO A 29 1.29 -5.37 -13.53
C PRO A 29 2.65 -5.85 -13.02
N GLY A 30 2.67 -7.00 -12.35
CA GLY A 30 3.86 -7.53 -11.69
C GLY A 30 4.05 -7.08 -10.23
N ALA A 31 3.19 -6.19 -9.72
CA ALA A 31 3.15 -5.90 -8.29
C ALA A 31 2.58 -7.09 -7.51
N TYR A 32 3.05 -7.24 -6.27
CA TYR A 32 2.55 -8.23 -5.33
C TYR A 32 2.10 -7.53 -4.05
N ARG A 33 1.05 -8.06 -3.41
CA ARG A 33 0.59 -7.60 -2.10
C ARG A 33 0.05 -8.76 -1.27
N CYS A 34 -0.09 -8.52 0.02
CA CYS A 34 -0.97 -9.35 0.83
C CYS A 34 -2.43 -8.97 0.57
N ASP A 35 -3.32 -9.96 0.56
CA ASP A 35 -4.75 -9.69 0.58
C ASP A 35 -5.14 -8.92 1.86
N PRO A 36 -6.30 -8.23 1.88
CA PRO A 36 -6.74 -7.45 3.04
C PRO A 36 -6.85 -8.25 4.35
N SER A 37 -7.07 -9.56 4.25
CA SER A 37 -7.18 -10.49 5.38
C SER A 37 -5.83 -11.03 5.84
N LEU A 38 -4.73 -10.71 5.15
CA LEU A 38 -3.37 -11.19 5.43
C LEU A 38 -3.24 -12.72 5.44
N THR A 39 -4.06 -13.41 4.65
CA THR A 39 -4.09 -14.89 4.56
C THR A 39 -3.61 -15.42 3.21
N SER A 40 -3.36 -14.53 2.26
CA SER A 40 -2.98 -14.86 0.90
C SER A 40 -2.18 -13.74 0.26
N ILE A 41 -1.46 -14.10 -0.80
CA ILE A 41 -0.68 -13.22 -1.65
C ILE A 41 -1.46 -13.02 -2.94
N GLU A 42 -1.64 -11.76 -3.32
CA GLU A 42 -2.22 -11.36 -4.58
C GLU A 42 -1.11 -10.84 -5.50
N ALA A 43 -1.15 -11.26 -6.76
CA ALA A 43 -0.35 -10.69 -7.83
C ALA A 43 -1.23 -9.82 -8.71
N CYS A 44 -0.66 -8.72 -9.19
CA CYS A 44 -1.31 -7.89 -10.19
C CYS A 44 -0.95 -8.36 -11.59
N ASP A 45 -1.94 -8.58 -12.43
CA ASP A 45 -1.79 -8.75 -13.87
C ASP A 45 -2.62 -7.72 -14.66
N LEU A 46 -2.70 -7.88 -15.98
CA LEU A 46 -3.43 -6.96 -16.87
C LEU A 46 -4.94 -6.87 -16.58
N GLN A 47 -5.50 -7.81 -15.82
CA GLN A 47 -6.90 -7.89 -15.42
C GLN A 47 -7.13 -7.42 -13.98
N GLY A 48 -6.07 -7.11 -13.22
CA GLY A 48 -6.14 -6.63 -11.85
C GLY A 48 -5.48 -7.57 -10.84
N TRP A 49 -5.98 -7.56 -9.60
CA TRP A 49 -5.47 -8.41 -8.53
C TRP A 49 -6.04 -9.83 -8.62
N HIS A 50 -5.15 -10.81 -8.63
CA HIS A 50 -5.49 -12.23 -8.65
C HIS A 50 -4.73 -12.97 -7.55
N LEU A 51 -5.35 -14.03 -7.03
CA LEU A 51 -4.74 -14.89 -6.04
C LEU A 51 -3.50 -15.57 -6.64
N ALA A 52 -2.33 -15.30 -6.07
CA ALA A 52 -1.07 -15.92 -6.44
C ALA A 52 -0.72 -17.10 -5.51
N ALA A 53 -0.97 -16.95 -4.21
CA ALA A 53 -0.72 -18.01 -3.22
C ALA A 53 -1.63 -17.85 -1.99
N SER A 54 -2.04 -18.96 -1.36
CA SER A 54 -2.70 -18.95 -0.05
C SER A 54 -1.70 -19.36 1.04
N CYS A 55 -1.73 -18.66 2.17
CA CYS A 55 -0.84 -18.92 3.31
C CYS A 55 -1.41 -19.96 4.29
N HIS A 56 -2.64 -20.44 4.08
CA HIS A 56 -3.30 -21.44 4.93
C HIS A 56 -3.27 -21.08 6.43
N SER A 57 -2.39 -21.71 7.20
CA SER A 57 -2.19 -21.46 8.65
C SER A 57 -1.15 -20.38 8.95
N ALA A 58 -0.37 -19.96 7.96
CA ALA A 58 0.60 -18.87 8.05
C ALA A 58 -0.06 -17.52 7.75
N SER A 59 0.59 -16.43 8.16
CA SER A 59 0.16 -15.06 7.83
C SER A 59 0.98 -14.49 6.67
N CYS A 60 0.34 -13.72 5.82
CA CYS A 60 1.03 -12.96 4.78
C CYS A 60 1.73 -11.75 5.40
N VAL A 61 3.03 -11.61 5.12
CA VAL A 61 3.85 -10.49 5.58
C VAL A 61 4.56 -9.86 4.38
N MET A 62 4.43 -8.53 4.26
CA MET A 62 5.19 -7.76 3.27
C MET A 62 6.65 -7.66 3.71
N ASN A 63 7.57 -8.16 2.88
CA ASN A 63 8.98 -7.92 3.09
C ASN A 63 9.35 -6.53 2.55
N VAL A 64 9.70 -5.60 3.44
CA VAL A 64 10.06 -4.23 3.08
C VAL A 64 11.40 -4.11 2.36
N LEU A 65 12.26 -5.13 2.42
CA LEU A 65 13.57 -5.12 1.76
C LEU A 65 13.43 -5.36 0.25
N ASP A 66 12.61 -6.35 -0.11
CA ASP A 66 12.49 -6.83 -1.49
C ASP A 66 11.16 -6.39 -2.13
N GLY A 67 10.23 -5.84 -1.35
CA GLY A 67 8.88 -5.48 -1.81
C GLY A 67 7.99 -6.67 -2.12
N VAL A 68 8.43 -7.90 -1.81
CA VAL A 68 7.72 -9.14 -2.13
C VAL A 68 7.06 -9.72 -0.87
N PRO A 69 5.73 -9.94 -0.86
CA PRO A 69 5.06 -10.63 0.24
C PRO A 69 5.47 -12.11 0.32
N ARG A 70 5.46 -12.65 1.54
CA ARG A 70 5.69 -14.08 1.79
C ARG A 70 4.76 -14.58 2.90
N CYS A 71 4.45 -15.86 2.85
CA CYS A 71 3.80 -16.53 3.96
C CYS A 71 4.82 -16.75 5.09
N HIS A 72 4.43 -16.39 6.31
CA HIS A 72 5.24 -16.51 7.50
C HIS A 72 4.42 -17.20 8.60
N ASP A 73 4.91 -18.36 9.03
CA ASP A 73 4.42 -19.04 10.23
C ASP A 73 4.88 -18.27 11.48
N HIS A 74 4.00 -18.14 12.47
CA HIS A 74 4.29 -17.50 13.77
C HIS A 74 5.05 -18.44 14.71
#